data_AF-A0A935MQT4-F1
#
_entry.id   AF-A0A935MQT4-F1
#
_cell.length_a   1.000
_cell.length_b   1.000
_cell.length_c   1.000
_cell.angle_alpha   90.00
_cell.angle_beta   90.00
_cell.angle_gamma   90.00
#
_symmetry.space_group_name_H-M   'P 1'
#
loop_
_entity.id
_entity.type
_entity.pdbx_description
1 polymer ?
#
loop_
_entity_poly.entity_id
_entity_poly.type
_entity_poly.pdbx_seq_one_letter_code
_entity_poly.pdbx_strand_id
1 'polypeptide(L)'
;MLPETIQLETLRQKIEDSEYEAGDRSDYLSYGKPNPAQAKQAQELIEKLKVESKSARAELNQLLGSLRAQQPQAVEEWVNYHAGLLQKIIDEKTEAVITPRKNVAKETLQNWDKVRAGELDYVNINWHFLKDYKASVRTITGGSAKTAGKTKTESKSWFQFWK
;
A
#
# COMPACT_ATOMS: atom_id res chain seq x y z
N MET A 1 17.55 -6.63 3.99
CA MET A 1 16.20 -6.79 4.53
C MET A 1 16.04 -8.22 5.01
N LEU A 2 15.77 -8.36 6.30
CA LEU A 2 15.47 -9.61 6.98
C LEU A 2 14.24 -10.26 6.32
N PRO A 3 14.20 -11.61 6.22
CA PRO A 3 13.04 -12.31 5.68
C PRO A 3 11.72 -11.90 6.36
N GLU A 4 11.76 -11.70 7.67
CA GLU A 4 10.60 -11.31 8.48
C GLU A 4 10.12 -9.90 8.13
N THR A 5 11.03 -8.98 7.86
CA THR A 5 10.70 -7.63 7.37
C THR A 5 10.01 -7.67 6.00
N ILE A 6 10.47 -8.56 5.10
CA ILE A 6 9.82 -8.75 3.79
C ILE A 6 8.41 -9.33 3.97
N GLN A 7 8.22 -10.26 4.92
CA GLN A 7 6.91 -10.84 5.21
C GLN A 7 5.93 -9.80 5.77
N LEU A 8 6.37 -8.95 6.71
CA LEU A 8 5.57 -7.82 7.21
C LEU A 8 5.10 -6.92 6.07
N GLU A 9 6.01 -6.52 5.19
CA GLU A 9 5.66 -5.65 4.08
C GLU A 9 4.76 -6.35 3.05
N THR A 10 4.97 -7.65 2.80
CA THR A 10 4.11 -8.44 1.91
C THR A 10 2.67 -8.47 2.42
N LEU A 11 2.48 -8.68 3.72
CA LEU A 11 1.15 -8.67 4.34
C LEU A 11 0.53 -7.27 4.32
N ARG A 12 1.31 -6.21 4.60
CA ARG A 12 0.85 -4.82 4.49
C ARG A 12 0.36 -4.48 3.08
N GLN A 13 1.12 -4.88 2.06
CA GLN A 13 0.74 -4.68 0.65
C GLN A 13 -0.50 -5.49 0.27
N LYS A 14 -0.62 -6.73 0.77
CA LYS A 14 -1.80 -7.57 0.52
C LYS A 14 -3.07 -6.95 1.10
N ILE A 15 -3.03 -6.44 2.33
CA ILE A 15 -4.16 -5.73 2.96
C ILE A 15 -4.58 -4.55 2.07
N GLU A 16 -3.62 -3.74 1.69
CA GLU A 16 -3.84 -2.54 0.88
C GLU A 16 -4.39 -2.86 -0.51
N ASP A 17 -3.82 -3.83 -1.22
CA ASP A 17 -4.27 -4.23 -2.55
C ASP A 17 -5.71 -4.76 -2.51
N SER A 18 -6.04 -5.58 -1.50
CA SER A 18 -7.41 -6.08 -1.31
C SER A 18 -8.39 -4.96 -0.98
N GLU A 19 -8.03 -4.01 -0.12
CA GLU A 19 -8.88 -2.87 0.25
C GLU A 19 -9.09 -1.90 -0.90
N TYR A 20 -8.03 -1.60 -1.66
CA TYR A 20 -8.10 -0.74 -2.83
C TYR A 20 -9.02 -1.33 -3.91
N GLU A 21 -8.83 -2.61 -4.25
CA GLU A 21 -9.65 -3.29 -5.25
C GLU A 21 -11.11 -3.38 -4.78
N ALA A 22 -11.38 -3.65 -3.50
CA ALA A 22 -12.74 -3.67 -2.98
C ALA A 22 -13.41 -2.29 -3.09
N GLY A 23 -12.66 -1.21 -2.85
CA GLY A 23 -13.11 0.17 -3.07
C GLY A 23 -13.45 0.44 -4.53
N ASP A 24 -12.57 0.08 -5.47
CA ASP A 24 -12.79 0.26 -6.91
C ASP A 24 -14.05 -0.48 -7.39
N ARG A 25 -14.28 -1.70 -6.90
CA ARG A 25 -15.50 -2.47 -7.19
C ARG A 25 -16.75 -1.83 -6.60
N SER A 26 -16.68 -1.24 -5.41
CA SER A 26 -17.79 -0.51 -4.80
C SER A 26 -18.13 0.76 -5.59
N ASP A 27 -17.12 1.47 -6.08
CA ASP A 27 -17.31 2.63 -6.96
C ASP A 27 -17.93 2.22 -8.30
N TYR A 28 -17.50 1.10 -8.88
CA TYR A 28 -18.11 0.53 -10.07
C TYR A 28 -19.59 0.18 -9.87
N LEU A 29 -19.96 -0.41 -8.74
CA LEU A 29 -21.37 -0.69 -8.40
C LEU A 29 -22.21 0.60 -8.29
N SER A 30 -21.61 1.65 -7.73
CA SER A 30 -22.32 2.91 -7.42
C SER A 30 -22.45 3.82 -8.63
N TYR A 31 -21.41 3.90 -9.47
CA TYR A 31 -21.29 4.89 -10.55
C TYR A 31 -21.17 4.27 -11.95
N GLY A 32 -20.81 2.99 -12.06
CA GLY A 32 -20.51 2.30 -13.32
C GLY A 32 -21.73 1.77 -14.09
N LYS A 33 -22.93 1.81 -13.49
CA LYS A 33 -24.18 1.28 -14.06
C LYS A 33 -24.06 -0.17 -14.59
N PRO A 34 -23.57 -1.12 -13.76
CA PRO A 34 -23.43 -2.51 -14.17
C PRO A 34 -24.79 -3.16 -14.46
N ASN A 35 -24.80 -4.13 -15.37
CA ASN A 35 -25.95 -5.03 -15.50
C ASN A 35 -26.04 -6.00 -14.30
N PRO A 36 -27.15 -6.75 -14.12
CA PRO A 36 -27.33 -7.62 -12.95
C PRO A 36 -26.23 -8.68 -12.76
N ALA A 37 -25.71 -9.24 -13.86
CA ALA A 37 -24.64 -10.25 -13.78
C ALA A 37 -23.32 -9.63 -13.32
N GLN A 38 -22.97 -8.46 -13.86
CA GLN A 38 -21.79 -7.70 -13.47
C GLN A 38 -21.88 -7.23 -12.01
N ALA A 39 -23.08 -6.80 -11.57
CA ALA A 39 -23.30 -6.37 -10.20
C ALA A 39 -23.09 -7.53 -9.21
N LYS A 40 -23.63 -8.73 -9.54
CA LYS A 40 -23.42 -9.94 -8.75
C LYS A 40 -21.93 -10.31 -8.65
N GLN A 41 -21.21 -10.32 -9.77
CA GLN A 41 -19.78 -10.63 -9.79
C GLN A 41 -18.94 -9.63 -8.98
N ALA A 42 -19.24 -8.33 -9.10
CA ALA A 42 -18.56 -7.30 -8.33
C ALA A 42 -18.83 -7.46 -6.83
N GLN A 43 -20.06 -7.78 -6.42
CA GLN A 43 -20.41 -8.02 -5.02
C GLN A 43 -19.69 -9.25 -4.45
N GLU A 44 -19.66 -10.37 -5.18
CA GLU A 44 -18.95 -11.58 -4.77
C GLU A 44 -17.45 -11.31 -4.60
N LEU A 45 -16.85 -10.53 -5.51
CA LEU A 45 -15.45 -10.14 -5.42
C LEU A 45 -15.19 -9.21 -4.23
N ILE A 46 -16.05 -8.23 -3.95
CA ILE A 46 -15.93 -7.37 -2.76
C ILE A 46 -15.91 -8.21 -1.48
N GLU A 47 -16.83 -9.16 -1.34
CA GLU A 47 -16.88 -10.01 -0.14
C GLU A 47 -15.63 -10.89 -0.01
N LYS A 48 -15.14 -11.45 -1.12
CA LYS A 48 -13.87 -12.18 -1.15
C LYS A 48 -12.70 -11.31 -0.68
N LEU A 49 -12.56 -10.10 -1.23
CA LEU A 49 -11.46 -9.18 -0.90
C LEU A 49 -11.52 -8.71 0.56
N LYS A 50 -12.72 -8.51 1.12
CA LYS A 50 -12.89 -8.22 2.55
C LYS A 50 -12.39 -9.35 3.44
N VAL A 51 -12.69 -10.61 3.07
CA VAL A 51 -12.18 -11.79 3.80
C VAL A 51 -10.66 -11.87 3.69
N GLU A 52 -10.09 -11.66 2.49
CA GLU A 52 -8.65 -11.68 2.27
C GLU A 52 -7.91 -10.59 3.06
N SER A 53 -8.40 -9.35 3.04
CA SER A 53 -7.83 -8.25 3.84
C SER A 53 -7.90 -8.56 5.33
N LYS A 54 -9.03 -9.08 5.82
CA LYS A 54 -9.20 -9.47 7.23
C LYS A 54 -8.21 -10.57 7.64
N SER A 55 -8.04 -11.59 6.81
CA SER A 55 -7.06 -12.67 7.06
C SER A 55 -5.64 -12.12 7.10
N ALA A 56 -5.26 -11.33 6.09
CA ALA A 56 -3.93 -10.74 6.01
C ALA A 56 -3.63 -9.81 7.21
N ARG A 57 -4.63 -9.08 7.70
CA ARG A 57 -4.50 -8.26 8.91
C ARG A 57 -4.30 -9.09 10.17
N ALA A 58 -5.01 -10.21 10.32
CA ALA A 58 -4.81 -11.12 11.44
C ALA A 58 -3.41 -11.75 11.41
N GLU A 59 -2.96 -12.21 10.24
CA GLU A 59 -1.60 -12.74 10.02
C GLU A 59 -0.53 -11.68 10.33
N LEU A 60 -0.72 -10.44 9.87
CA LEU A 60 0.20 -9.33 10.13
C LEU A 60 0.31 -9.04 11.62
N ASN A 61 -0.82 -8.97 12.33
CA ASN A 61 -0.84 -8.67 13.76
C ASN A 61 -0.19 -9.80 14.59
N GLN A 62 -0.43 -11.05 14.21
CA GLN A 62 0.22 -12.19 14.83
C GLN A 62 1.74 -12.15 14.64
N LEU A 63 2.20 -11.89 13.39
CA LEU A 63 3.62 -11.77 13.08
C LEU A 63 4.27 -10.59 13.79
N LEU A 64 3.62 -9.42 13.82
CA LEU A 64 4.12 -8.26 14.57
C LEU A 64 4.26 -8.57 16.06
N GLY A 65 3.27 -9.23 16.65
CA GLY A 65 3.31 -9.64 18.05
C GLY A 65 4.49 -10.56 18.36
N SER A 66 4.74 -11.56 17.52
CA SER A 66 5.89 -12.47 17.72
C SER A 66 7.23 -11.76 17.50
N LEU A 67 7.35 -10.93 16.46
CA LEU A 67 8.59 -10.22 16.16
C LEU A 67 8.96 -9.19 17.22
N ARG A 68 7.98 -8.43 17.75
CA ARG A 68 8.25 -7.49 18.85
C ARG A 68 8.85 -8.17 20.07
N ALA A 69 8.47 -9.42 20.37
CA ALA A 69 8.99 -10.17 21.51
C ALA A 69 10.31 -10.91 21.22
N GLN A 70 10.47 -11.46 20.01
CA GLN A 70 11.54 -12.41 19.70
C GLN A 70 12.64 -11.83 18.81
N GLN A 71 12.29 -10.88 17.95
CA GLN A 71 13.16 -10.34 16.91
C GLN A 71 12.83 -8.87 16.59
N PRO A 72 12.91 -7.95 17.57
CA PRO A 72 12.48 -6.56 17.41
C PRO A 72 13.21 -5.84 16.26
N GLN A 73 14.44 -6.26 15.93
CA GLN A 73 15.21 -5.73 14.81
C GLN A 73 14.50 -5.87 13.45
N ALA A 74 13.62 -6.86 13.26
CA ALA A 74 12.84 -6.99 12.02
C ALA A 74 11.80 -5.87 11.87
N VAL A 75 11.18 -5.48 12.98
CA VAL A 75 10.24 -4.35 13.02
C VAL A 75 10.99 -3.03 12.87
N GLU A 76 12.15 -2.90 13.51
CA GLU A 76 13.00 -1.72 13.35
C GLU A 76 13.48 -1.53 11.91
N GLU A 77 13.98 -2.58 11.26
CA GLU A 77 14.40 -2.51 9.86
C GLU A 77 13.22 -2.15 8.93
N TRP A 78 12.03 -2.69 9.21
CA TRP A 78 10.80 -2.35 8.47
C TRP A 78 10.51 -0.86 8.55
N VAL A 79 10.41 -0.32 9.77
CA VAL A 79 10.14 1.10 9.99
C VAL A 79 11.23 1.97 9.38
N ASN A 80 12.50 1.61 9.58
CA ASN A 80 13.65 2.40 9.09
C ASN A 80 13.71 2.43 7.56
N TYR A 81 13.32 1.35 6.89
CA TYR A 81 13.20 1.32 5.44
C TYR A 81 12.21 2.38 4.94
N HIS A 82 11.01 2.42 5.51
CA HIS A 82 10.00 3.40 5.14
C HIS A 82 10.42 4.83 5.51
N ALA A 83 10.98 5.00 6.71
CA ALA A 83 11.47 6.30 7.17
C ALA A 83 12.54 6.87 6.22
N GLY A 84 13.48 6.04 5.77
CA GLY A 84 14.52 6.45 4.82
C GLY A 84 13.98 6.91 3.46
N LEU A 85 12.91 6.29 2.96
CA LEU A 85 12.25 6.74 1.73
C LEU A 85 11.48 8.05 1.92
N LEU A 86 10.75 8.18 3.03
CA LEU A 86 9.96 9.37 3.34
C LEU A 86 10.86 10.58 3.62
N GLN A 87 11.99 10.38 4.30
CA GLN A 87 12.95 11.44 4.57
C GLN A 87 13.53 12.02 3.27
N LYS A 88 13.82 11.17 2.27
CA LYS A 88 14.24 11.65 0.94
C LYS A 88 13.21 12.60 0.33
N ILE A 89 11.92 12.28 0.41
CA ILE A 89 10.83 13.12 -0.12
C ILE A 89 10.73 14.44 0.66
N ILE A 90 10.90 14.40 1.99
CA ILE A 90 10.87 15.60 2.84
C ILE A 90 12.01 16.56 2.48
N ASP A 91 13.21 16.01 2.24
CA ASP A 91 14.44 16.75 2.00
C ASP A 91 14.60 17.25 0.55
N GLU A 92 13.74 16.84 -0.38
CA GLU A 92 13.75 17.32 -1.77
C GLU A 92 13.66 18.87 -1.83
N LYS A 93 14.71 19.53 -2.33
CA LYS A 93 14.81 21.00 -2.37
C LYS A 93 14.08 21.67 -3.54
N THR A 94 13.39 20.91 -4.37
CA THR A 94 12.69 21.42 -5.55
C THR A 94 11.46 22.26 -5.18
N GLU A 95 11.42 23.51 -5.63
CA GLU A 95 10.28 24.46 -5.44
C GLU A 95 8.96 23.96 -6.03
N ALA A 96 9.01 23.01 -6.98
CA ALA A 96 7.84 22.38 -7.59
C ALA A 96 7.15 21.33 -6.70
N VAL A 97 7.70 21.01 -5.51
CA VAL A 97 7.05 20.07 -4.58
C VAL A 97 5.96 20.81 -3.80
N ILE A 98 4.75 20.72 -4.34
CA ILE A 98 3.49 21.14 -3.74
C ILE A 98 3.49 20.73 -2.25
N THR A 99 3.54 21.71 -1.34
CA THR A 99 3.54 21.58 0.14
C THR A 99 2.75 20.37 0.69
N PRO A 100 1.54 20.07 0.17
CA PRO A 100 0.83 18.82 0.43
C PRO A 100 1.65 17.52 0.40
N ARG A 101 2.49 17.27 -0.60
CA ARG A 101 3.29 16.01 -0.69
C ARG A 101 4.25 15.87 0.48
N LYS A 102 4.93 16.95 0.86
CA LYS A 102 5.83 16.95 2.03
C LYS A 102 5.07 16.78 3.33
N ASN A 103 3.89 17.40 3.45
CA ASN A 103 3.05 17.24 4.63
C ASN A 103 2.56 15.79 4.78
N VAL A 104 2.09 15.17 3.68
CA VAL A 104 1.70 13.74 3.68
C VAL A 104 2.90 12.85 4.01
N ALA A 105 4.10 13.15 3.48
CA ALA A 105 5.30 12.39 3.82
C ALA A 105 5.66 12.50 5.32
N LYS A 106 5.57 13.69 5.91
CA LYS A 106 5.79 13.92 7.36
C LYS A 106 4.78 13.17 8.22
N GLU A 107 3.49 13.25 7.88
CA GLU A 107 2.44 12.52 8.60
C GLU A 107 2.63 11.00 8.48
N THR A 108 2.96 10.52 7.28
CA THR A 108 3.26 9.09 7.07
C THR A 108 4.46 8.65 7.89
N LEU A 109 5.51 9.48 8.00
CA LEU A 109 6.68 9.20 8.83
C LEU A 109 6.30 9.12 10.31
N GLN A 110 5.48 10.05 10.81
CA GLN A 110 4.97 10.00 12.18
C GLN A 110 4.16 8.73 12.46
N ASN A 111 3.35 8.28 11.50
CA ASN A 111 2.61 7.02 11.65
C ASN A 111 3.54 5.81 11.69
N TRP A 112 4.67 5.83 10.96
CA TRP A 112 5.70 4.79 11.08
C TRP A 112 6.40 4.80 12.43
N ASP A 113 6.64 5.98 13.01
CA ASP A 113 7.16 6.07 14.38
C ASP A 113 6.19 5.49 15.42
N LYS A 114 4.88 5.66 15.22
CA LYS A 114 3.85 4.99 16.03
C LYS A 114 3.85 3.47 15.88
N VAL A 115 4.16 2.94 14.69
CA VAL A 115 4.36 1.49 14.50
C VAL A 115 5.57 1.00 15.30
N ARG A 116 6.67 1.77 15.31
CA ARG A 116 7.85 1.48 16.14
C ARG A 116 7.50 1.47 17.63
N ALA A 117 6.71 2.44 18.08
CA ALA A 117 6.29 2.58 19.48
C ALA A 117 5.26 1.53 19.94
N GLY A 118 4.66 0.76 19.02
CA GLY A 118 3.61 -0.20 19.36
C GLY A 118 2.20 0.38 19.36
N GLU A 119 2.02 1.64 19.00
CA GLU A 119 0.73 2.35 18.99
C GLU A 119 -0.10 2.06 17.73
N LEU A 120 0.57 1.71 16.62
CA LEU A 120 -0.05 1.24 15.39
C LEU A 120 0.51 -0.13 14.99
N ASP A 121 -0.31 -0.90 14.29
CA ASP A 121 0.13 -2.17 13.68
C ASP A 121 0.86 -1.91 12.36
N TYR A 122 0.29 -1.04 11.51
CA TYR A 122 0.87 -0.67 10.23
C TYR A 122 0.35 0.69 9.75
N VAL A 123 0.94 1.19 8.66
CA VAL A 123 0.55 2.46 8.03
C VAL A 123 -0.18 2.19 6.71
N ASN A 124 -1.39 2.74 6.58
CA ASN A 124 -2.09 2.85 5.30
C ASN A 124 -1.52 4.05 4.53
N ILE A 125 -1.05 3.83 3.30
CA ILE A 125 -0.27 4.84 2.58
C ILE A 125 -1.14 5.55 1.56
N ASN A 126 -1.15 6.89 1.61
CA ASN A 126 -1.78 7.70 0.60
C ASN A 126 -0.93 7.79 -0.69
N TRP A 127 -1.20 6.87 -1.61
CA TRP A 127 -0.47 6.77 -2.87
C TRP A 127 -0.68 7.92 -3.84
N HIS A 128 -1.74 8.71 -3.68
CA HIS A 128 -1.99 9.83 -4.58
C HIS A 128 -0.84 10.85 -4.52
N PHE A 129 -0.34 11.10 -3.31
CA PHE A 129 0.75 12.04 -3.04
C PHE A 129 2.14 11.39 -3.02
N LEU A 130 2.22 10.07 -2.80
CA LEU A 130 3.48 9.34 -2.57
C LEU A 130 3.71 8.22 -3.62
N LYS A 131 3.54 8.53 -4.91
CA LYS A 131 3.61 7.53 -6.00
C LYS A 131 4.98 6.88 -6.16
N ASP A 132 6.05 7.67 -6.05
CA ASP A 132 7.43 7.21 -6.13
C ASP A 132 7.82 6.33 -4.94
N TYR A 133 7.39 6.74 -3.74
CA TYR A 133 7.47 5.91 -2.53
C TYR A 133 6.77 4.57 -2.73
N LYS A 134 5.58 4.52 -3.35
CA LYS A 134 4.90 3.27 -3.72
C LYS A 134 5.77 2.36 -4.55
N ALA A 135 6.34 2.93 -5.61
CA ALA A 135 7.15 2.18 -6.54
C ALA A 135 8.36 1.56 -5.83
N SER A 136 9.05 2.34 -4.99
CA SER A 136 10.19 1.86 -4.19
C SER A 136 9.77 0.78 -3.17
N VAL A 137 8.64 0.94 -2.50
CA VAL A 137 8.17 -0.05 -1.53
C VAL A 137 7.77 -1.37 -2.21
N ARG A 138 7.26 -1.35 -3.44
CA ARG A 138 6.89 -2.60 -4.14
C ARG A 138 8.08 -3.43 -4.62
N THR A 139 9.25 -2.84 -4.81
CA THR A 139 10.41 -3.61 -5.31
C THR A 139 10.92 -4.65 -4.32
N ILE A 140 10.74 -4.45 -3.02
CA ILE A 140 11.29 -5.34 -1.99
C ILE A 140 10.51 -6.66 -1.83
N THR A 141 9.25 -6.70 -2.25
CA THR A 141 8.39 -7.90 -2.23
C THR A 141 8.38 -8.65 -3.57
N GLY A 142 9.25 -8.26 -4.51
CA GLY A 142 9.27 -8.80 -5.88
C GLY A 142 8.19 -8.20 -6.79
N GLY A 143 7.44 -7.20 -6.31
CA GLY A 143 6.58 -6.38 -7.16
C GLY A 143 7.44 -5.59 -8.14
N SER A 144 7.29 -5.84 -9.43
CA SER A 144 8.01 -5.07 -10.45
C SER A 144 7.59 -3.60 -10.35
N ALA A 145 8.50 -2.74 -9.89
CA ALA A 145 8.40 -1.31 -10.17
C ALA A 145 8.43 -1.20 -11.69
N LYS A 146 7.26 -0.95 -12.31
CA LYS A 146 7.25 -0.40 -13.66
C LYS A 146 7.98 0.94 -13.57
N THR A 147 9.26 0.88 -13.89
CA THR A 147 10.17 2.01 -14.03
C THR A 147 9.43 3.07 -14.85
N ALA A 148 9.43 4.30 -14.34
CA ALA A 148 9.05 5.48 -15.09
C ALA A 148 10.11 5.75 -16.18
N GLY A 149 10.22 4.81 -17.13
CA GLY A 149 10.86 5.00 -18.41
C GLY A 149 9.82 5.62 -19.33
N LYS A 150 10.17 6.75 -19.93
CA LYS A 150 9.46 7.39 -21.02
C LYS A 150 9.29 6.39 -22.18
N THR A 151 8.20 5.64 -22.17
CA THR A 151 7.60 5.04 -23.36
C THR A 151 6.14 5.45 -23.36
N LYS A 152 5.74 6.18 -24.41
CA LYS A 152 4.34 6.33 -24.78
C LYS A 152 3.80 4.93 -25.07
N THR A 153 3.33 4.26 -24.03
CA THR A 153 2.50 3.07 -24.17
C THR A 153 1.37 3.22 -23.16
N GLU A 154 0.34 3.90 -23.66
CA GLU A 154 -1.06 3.86 -23.23
C GLU A 154 -1.30 3.22 -21.87
N SER A 155 -1.66 4.06 -20.89
CA SER A 155 -2.48 3.62 -19.77
C SER A 155 -3.80 3.08 -20.33
N LYS A 156 -3.84 1.78 -20.61
CA LYS A 156 -5.09 1.09 -20.93
C LYS A 156 -5.90 0.97 -19.65
N SER A 157 -6.60 2.07 -19.39
CA SER A 157 -7.80 2.13 -18.59
C SER A 157 -8.69 0.91 -18.90
N TRP A 158 -9.20 0.28 -17.84
CA TRP A 158 -10.01 -0.96 -17.87
C TRP A 158 -11.27 -0.86 -18.77
N PHE A 159 -11.64 0.35 -19.20
CA PHE A 159 -12.70 0.64 -20.16
C PHE A 159 -12.50 0.07 -21.58
N GLN A 160 -11.32 -0.45 -21.94
CA GLN A 160 -11.06 -0.92 -23.31
C GLN A 160 -11.22 -2.42 -23.57
N PHE A 161 -11.59 -3.22 -22.56
CA PHE A 161 -11.72 -4.68 -22.74
C PHE A 161 -13.11 -5.18 -23.17
N TRP A 162 -14.10 -4.30 -23.31
CA TRP A 162 -15.45 -4.68 -23.75
C TRP A 162 -15.90 -3.81 -24.93
N LYS A 163 -15.61 -4.28 -26.14
CA LYS A 163 -16.31 -3.94 -27.39
C LYS A 163 -16.89 -5.21 -27.98
#